data_AF-A0AAD4L6H0-F1
#
_entry.id   AF-A0AAD4L6H0-F1
#
_cell.length_a   1.000
_cell.length_b   1.000
_cell.length_c   1.000
_cell.angle_alpha   90.00
_cell.angle_beta   90.00
_cell.angle_gamma   90.00
#
_symmetry.space_group_name_H-M   'P 1'
#
loop_
_entity.id
_entity.type
_entity.pdbx_description
1 polymer ?
#
loop_
_entity_poly.entity_id
_entity_poly.type
_entity_poly.pdbx_seq_one_letter_code
_entity_poly.pdbx_strand_id
1 'polypeptide(L)'
;KAMNLLWCILKTHQGKQNQTGSLTQLFSILKKAQLGGERLDYHTLLSALRQILHGLILNVWCMECNYSSLADFAKADPTPKDL
;
A
#
# COMPACT_ATOMS: atom_id res chain seq x y z
N LYS A 1 -7.39 -16.94 -11.45
CA LYS A 1 -6.52 -17.26 -10.28
C LYS A 1 -6.15 -16.02 -9.44
N ALA A 2 -5.85 -14.86 -10.04
CA ALA A 2 -5.53 -13.63 -9.29
C ALA A 2 -6.65 -13.10 -8.37
N MET A 3 -7.91 -13.19 -8.80
CA MET A 3 -9.06 -12.74 -8.00
C MET A 3 -9.16 -13.47 -6.65
N ASN A 4 -8.93 -14.79 -6.60
CA ASN A 4 -9.01 -15.57 -5.36
C ASN A 4 -7.91 -15.17 -4.36
N LEU A 5 -6.72 -14.80 -4.86
CA LEU A 5 -5.62 -14.36 -4.00
C LEU A 5 -5.91 -13.00 -3.37
N LEU A 6 -6.43 -12.03 -4.12
CA LEU A 6 -6.79 -10.72 -3.58
C LEU A 6 -7.90 -10.82 -2.53
N TRP A 7 -8.89 -11.69 -2.76
CA TRP A 7 -9.94 -11.97 -1.78
C TRP A 7 -9.39 -12.64 -0.53
N CYS A 8 -8.45 -13.57 -0.66
CA CYS A 8 -7.78 -14.19 0.48
C CYS A 8 -7.00 -13.16 1.29
N ILE A 9 -6.20 -12.30 0.64
CA ILE A 9 -5.46 -11.21 1.29
C ILE A 9 -6.43 -10.26 2.00
N LEU A 10 -7.52 -9.87 1.33
CA LEU A 10 -8.54 -9.02 1.93
C LEU A 10 -9.11 -9.67 3.18
N LYS A 11 -9.57 -10.93 3.12
CA LYS A 11 -10.17 -11.61 4.27
C LYS A 11 -9.20 -11.83 5.44
N THR A 12 -7.96 -12.20 5.15
CA THR A 12 -6.95 -12.48 6.17
C THR A 12 -6.46 -11.22 6.86
N HIS A 13 -6.30 -10.12 6.11
CA HIS A 13 -5.69 -8.88 6.62
C HIS A 13 -6.67 -7.71 6.76
N GLN A 14 -7.99 -7.94 6.59
CA GLN A 14 -9.03 -6.91 6.72
C GLN A 14 -8.87 -6.15 8.03
N GLY A 15 -8.77 -6.89 9.15
CA GLY A 15 -8.65 -6.36 10.50
C GLY A 15 -9.73 -5.34 10.85
N LYS A 16 -9.51 -4.55 11.91
CA LYS A 16 -10.39 -3.46 12.33
C LYS A 16 -9.71 -2.12 12.10
N GLN A 17 -10.48 -1.05 11.91
CA GLN A 17 -9.93 0.30 11.70
C GLN A 17 -8.94 0.75 12.79
N ASN A 18 -9.13 0.31 14.04
CA ASN A 18 -8.29 0.67 15.18
C ASN A 18 -7.05 -0.24 15.33
N GLN A 19 -6.86 -1.22 14.44
CA GLN A 19 -5.71 -2.11 14.45
C GLN A 19 -4.65 -1.57 13.50
N THR A 20 -3.51 -1.15 14.07
CA THR A 20 -2.35 -0.67 13.32
C THR A 20 -1.87 -1.73 12.32
N GLY A 21 -1.70 -1.34 11.06
CA GLY A 21 -1.27 -2.22 9.96
C GLY A 21 -2.38 -3.05 9.33
N SER A 22 -3.64 -2.94 9.78
CA SER A 22 -4.76 -3.61 9.13
C SER A 22 -5.14 -2.96 7.80
N LEU A 23 -5.68 -3.75 6.86
CA LEU A 23 -6.16 -3.20 5.58
C LEU A 23 -7.28 -2.18 5.78
N THR A 24 -8.18 -2.38 6.75
CA THR A 24 -9.26 -1.42 7.05
C THR A 24 -8.69 -0.08 7.51
N GLN A 25 -7.67 -0.08 8.36
CA GLN A 25 -6.98 1.15 8.76
C GLN A 25 -6.30 1.81 7.55
N LEU A 26 -5.58 1.04 6.72
CA LEU A 26 -4.87 1.55 5.55
C LEU A 26 -5.84 2.10 4.48
N PHE A 27 -6.98 1.45 4.26
CA PHE A 27 -8.04 1.98 3.40
C PHE A 27 -8.63 3.28 3.96
N SER A 28 -8.78 3.41 5.28
CA SER A 28 -9.21 4.64 5.93
C SER A 28 -8.20 5.78 5.72
N ILE A 29 -6.90 5.50 5.89
CA ILE A 29 -5.80 6.47 5.64
C ILE A 29 -5.82 6.96 4.19
N LEU A 30 -6.03 6.05 3.23
CA LEU A 30 -6.14 6.39 1.80
C LEU A 30 -7.48 7.03 1.42
N LYS A 31 -8.34 7.38 2.40
CA LYS A 31 -9.70 7.90 2.22
C LYS A 31 -10.58 7.03 1.31
N LYS A 32 -10.29 5.72 1.25
CA LYS A 32 -11.08 4.72 0.53
C LYS A 32 -12.10 4.04 1.45
N ALA A 33 -12.73 4.81 2.34
CA ALA A 33 -13.65 4.28 3.36
C ALA A 33 -14.86 3.53 2.77
N GLN A 34 -15.22 3.82 1.51
CA GLN A 34 -16.35 3.17 0.82
C GLN A 34 -16.08 1.73 0.39
N LEU A 35 -14.84 1.22 0.54
CA LEU A 35 -14.50 -0.17 0.21
C LEU A 35 -15.00 -1.19 1.27
N GLY A 36 -15.62 -0.73 2.35
CA GLY A 36 -16.13 -1.58 3.43
C GLY A 36 -17.55 -2.11 3.25
N GLY A 37 -18.31 -1.62 2.26
CA GLY A 37 -19.72 -1.97 2.07
C GLY A 37 -20.05 -2.12 0.59
N GLU A 38 -20.63 -3.27 0.24
CA GLU A 38 -20.89 -3.79 -1.11
C GLU A 38 -19.66 -4.19 -1.94
N ARG A 39 -19.82 -5.33 -2.60
CA ARG A 39 -18.78 -6.13 -3.25
C ARG A 39 -17.89 -5.28 -4.14
N LEU A 40 -16.67 -5.05 -3.66
CA LEU A 40 -15.61 -4.41 -4.42
C LEU A 40 -15.41 -5.08 -5.78
N ASP A 41 -15.47 -4.28 -6.83
CA ASP A 41 -14.95 -4.67 -8.13
C ASP A 41 -13.46 -5.08 -7.98
N TYR A 42 -13.10 -6.16 -8.66
CA TYR A 42 -11.74 -6.71 -8.66
C TYR A 42 -10.67 -5.66 -8.98
N HIS A 43 -10.94 -4.78 -9.93
CA HIS A 43 -10.00 -3.74 -10.34
C HIS A 43 -9.83 -2.67 -9.25
N THR A 44 -10.90 -2.29 -8.57
CA THR A 44 -10.87 -1.37 -7.44
C THR A 44 -10.09 -1.94 -6.26
N LEU A 45 -10.33 -3.21 -5.89
CA LEU A 45 -9.58 -3.89 -4.84
C LEU A 45 -8.09 -3.99 -5.18
N LEU A 46 -7.78 -4.39 -6.41
CA LEU A 46 -6.41 -4.51 -6.88
C LEU A 46 -5.69 -3.15 -6.92
N SER A 47 -6.38 -2.09 -7.35
CA SER A 47 -5.85 -0.73 -7.36
C SER A 47 -5.57 -0.22 -5.95
N ALA A 48 -6.49 -0.45 -5.01
CA ALA A 48 -6.31 -0.07 -3.61
C ALA A 48 -5.13 -0.81 -2.95
N LEU A 49 -5.01 -2.12 -3.16
CA LEU A 49 -3.89 -2.91 -2.64
C LEU A 49 -2.54 -2.49 -3.23
N ARG A 50 -2.49 -2.16 -4.53
CA ARG A 50 -1.27 -1.61 -5.15
C ARG A 50 -0.88 -0.26 -4.57
N GLN A 51 -1.84 0.63 -4.32
CA GLN A 51 -1.56 1.92 -3.70
C GLN A 51 -1.04 1.77 -2.27
N ILE A 52 -1.61 0.83 -1.49
CA ILE A 52 -1.08 0.49 -0.16
C ILE A 52 0.36 0.00 -0.26
N LEU A 53 0.64 -0.94 -1.16
CA LEU A 53 2.00 -1.48 -1.34
C LEU A 53 3.00 -0.37 -1.72
N HIS A 54 2.66 0.48 -2.69
CA HIS A 54 3.52 1.60 -3.07
C HIS A 54 3.73 2.58 -1.91
N GLY A 55 2.67 2.90 -1.15
CA GLY A 55 2.78 3.77 0.02
C GLY A 55 3.69 3.18 1.11
N LEU A 56 3.61 1.87 1.37
CA LEU A 56 4.49 1.19 2.31
C LEU A 56 5.95 1.20 1.84
N ILE A 57 6.19 0.89 0.56
CA ILE A 57 7.54 0.93 -0.03
C ILE A 57 8.12 2.35 0.07
N LEU A 58 7.35 3.37 -0.31
CA LEU A 58 7.79 4.76 -0.21
C LEU A 58 8.03 5.19 1.24
N ASN A 59 7.20 4.74 2.19
CA ASN A 59 7.40 5.05 3.60
C ASN A 59 8.68 4.40 4.16
N VAL A 60 8.92 3.12 3.84
CA VAL A 60 10.18 2.44 4.19
C VAL A 60 11.37 3.14 3.54
N TRP A 61 11.25 3.49 2.26
CA TRP A 61 12.26 4.26 1.55
C TRP A 61 12.54 5.59 2.26
N CYS A 62 11.53 6.37 2.65
CA CYS A 62 11.75 7.62 3.40
C CYS A 62 12.38 7.43 4.80
N MET A 63 12.17 6.27 5.43
CA MET A 63 12.76 5.98 6.75
C MET A 63 14.22 5.51 6.65
N GLU A 64 14.52 4.70 5.64
CA GLU A 64 15.83 4.04 5.49
C GLU A 64 16.79 4.84 4.59
N CYS A 65 16.26 5.56 3.60
CA CYS A 65 17.07 6.43 2.77
C CYS A 65 17.27 7.77 3.46
N ASN A 66 18.54 8.16 3.64
CA ASN A 66 18.95 9.47 4.17
C ASN A 66 18.68 10.64 3.20
N TYR A 67 17.67 10.52 2.33
CA TYR A 67 17.33 11.52 1.33
C TYR A 67 15.96 12.12 1.65
N SER A 68 15.90 13.45 1.66
CA SER A 68 14.69 14.23 1.96
C SER A 68 13.58 14.08 0.92
N SER A 69 13.91 13.63 -0.30
CA SER A 69 12.95 13.42 -1.36
C SER A 69 13.47 12.46 -2.44
N LEU A 70 12.57 11.83 -3.19
CA LEU A 70 12.92 10.96 -4.32
C LEU A 70 13.74 11.71 -5.38
N ALA A 71 13.51 13.02 -5.52
CA ALA A 71 14.26 13.88 -6.43
C ALA A 71 15.71 14.07 -5.97
N ASP A 72 15.96 14.18 -4.66
CA ASP A 72 17.32 14.31 -4.12
C ASP A 72 18.10 13.00 -4.26
N PHE A 73 17.44 11.86 -4.08
CA PHE A 73 18.02 10.55 -4.37
C PHE A 73 18.32 10.37 -5.86
N ALA A 74 17.39 10.73 -6.76
CA ALA A 74 17.62 10.64 -8.20
C ALA A 74 18.80 11.53 -8.66
N LYS A 75 19.00 12.70 -8.03
CA LYS A 75 20.16 13.56 -8.29
C LYS A 75 21.49 12.96 -7.81
N ALA A 76 21.46 12.03 -6.85
CA ALA A 76 22.64 11.33 -6.36
C ALA A 76 23.12 10.23 -7.32
N ASP A 77 22.42 10.02 -8.44
CA ASP A 77 22.73 9.01 -9.48
C ASP A 77 22.92 7.60 -8.90
N PRO A 78 21.87 7.03 -8.28
CA PRO A 78 21.96 5.77 -7.55
C PRO A 78 22.19 4.59 -8.49
N THR A 79 23.07 3.68 -8.10
CA THR A 79 23.38 2.48 -8.87
C THR A 79 22.36 1.38 -8.58
N PRO A 80 22.27 0.31 -9.41
CA PRO A 80 21.38 -0.81 -9.14
C PRO A 80 21.60 -1.54 -7.81
N LYS A 81 22.71 -1.28 -7.10
CA LYS A 81 22.97 -1.82 -5.76
C LYS A 81 22.34 -0.98 -4.64
N ASP A 82 21.96 0.25 -4.96
CA ASP A 82 21.36 1.22 -4.04
C ASP A 82 19.82 1.17 -4.08
N LEU A 83 19.25 0.23 -4.86
CA LEU A 83 17.83 -0.10 -5.02
C LEU A 83 17.54 -1.51 -4.51
#